data_AF-A0A937PY85-F1
#
_entry.id   AF-A0A937PY85-F1
#
_cell.length_a   1.000
_cell.length_b   1.000
_cell.length_c   1.000
_cell.angle_alpha   90.00
_cell.angle_beta   90.00
_cell.angle_gamma   90.00
#
_symmetry.space_group_name_H-M   'P 1'
#
loop_
_entity.id
_entity.type
_entity.pdbx_description
1 polymer ?
#
loop_
_entity_poly.entity_id
_entity_poly.type
_entity_poly.pdbx_seq_one_letter_code
_entity_poly.pdbx_strand_id
1 'polypeptide(L)'
;MQPGLFATAAASLPLAASGWYALIGILLVLGLVGFLIMLRYLGLWVRCLATKAGISIIDLVGMSLRKVNPNVIVTTKIMAVQAGIAVQTRDLESHYLAGGNAPRVVRALVAADRANIDLDFKTAAAIDLAGRDVLEAVQTSVLPKIIDCPNPALGRSTVDAVAKDGIQVRAKARVTVRANLERLVGGATEETIIARVGEGIVTTIGSSQSYKNVLENPDSISKRVLEKGLDAGTAFEILSIDIADVDVGDNIGAKLQLDQAESNRRMFLAEAEKRRAAAAAREQEMLALVQENRAKVVLAEAEVPKAIAEAFRAGHLGIMDYYRMKNIQADTGMRQNIGDSAKPTKSPDEP
;
A
#
# COMPACT_ATOMS: atom_id res chain seq x y z
N MET A 1 36.54 65.48 95.89
CA MET A 1 37.66 65.44 94.92
C MET A 1 37.54 64.15 94.12
N GLN A 2 37.60 64.24 92.79
CA GLN A 2 37.63 63.14 91.79
C GLN A 2 38.81 62.16 92.05
N PRO A 3 38.99 61.00 91.34
CA PRO A 3 38.29 60.50 90.12
C PRO A 3 37.98 58.97 90.08
N GLY A 4 37.23 58.57 89.04
CA GLY A 4 37.52 57.36 88.24
C GLY A 4 37.04 55.99 88.73
N LEU A 5 36.07 55.38 88.02
CA LEU A 5 36.27 54.17 87.21
C LEU A 5 34.92 53.67 86.68
N PHE A 6 34.63 53.99 85.43
CA PHE A 6 33.74 53.17 84.61
C PHE A 6 34.54 51.93 84.20
N ALA A 7 34.29 50.80 84.86
CA ALA A 7 34.77 49.50 84.42
C ALA A 7 33.62 48.79 83.69
N THR A 8 33.71 48.82 82.36
CA THR A 8 32.96 47.98 81.43
C THR A 8 33.30 46.51 81.70
N ALA A 9 32.31 45.71 82.11
CA ALA A 9 32.39 44.26 82.09
C ALA A 9 31.34 43.71 81.10
N ALA A 10 31.65 43.83 79.81
CA ALA A 10 30.98 43.04 78.79
C ALA A 10 31.39 41.58 78.98
N ALA A 11 30.54 40.79 79.64
CA ALA A 11 30.68 39.35 79.72
C ALA A 11 30.52 38.77 78.30
N SER A 12 31.66 38.52 77.65
CA SER A 12 31.77 37.79 76.41
C SER A 12 31.37 36.34 76.65
N LEU A 13 30.13 36.00 76.30
CA LEU A 13 29.73 34.60 76.10
C LEU A 13 30.68 34.00 75.06
N PRO A 14 31.28 32.82 75.32
CA PRO A 14 32.28 32.26 74.42
C PRO A 14 31.60 31.85 73.11
N LEU A 15 31.92 32.55 72.01
CA LEU A 15 31.49 32.21 70.64
C LEU A 15 31.88 30.78 70.21
N ALA A 16 32.70 30.07 70.99
CA ALA A 16 33.07 28.68 70.75
C ALA A 16 31.97 27.66 71.14
N ALA A 17 31.13 27.97 72.14
CA ALA A 17 30.10 27.04 72.59
C ALA A 17 28.91 26.96 71.61
N SER A 18 28.54 28.09 71.00
CA SER A 18 27.44 28.18 70.03
C SER A 18 27.70 27.38 68.74
N GLY A 19 28.96 27.27 68.30
CA GLY A 19 29.35 26.47 67.14
C GLY A 19 29.15 24.96 67.34
N TRP A 20 29.41 24.45 68.55
CA TRP A 20 29.22 23.03 68.86
C TRP A 20 27.74 22.65 68.98
N TYR A 21 26.91 23.54 69.56
CA TYR A 21 25.45 23.35 69.57
C TYR A 21 24.84 23.44 68.16
N ALA A 22 25.37 24.31 67.29
CA ALA A 22 24.96 24.36 65.89
C ALA A 22 25.34 23.07 65.13
N LEU A 23 26.56 22.55 65.34
CA LEU A 23 27.00 21.27 64.75
C LEU A 23 26.18 20.07 65.27
N ILE A 24 25.91 20.01 66.58
CA ILE A 24 25.05 18.97 67.17
C ILE A 24 23.63 19.11 66.63
N GLY A 25 23.09 20.33 66.53
CA GLY A 25 21.78 20.58 65.95
C GLY A 25 21.68 20.12 64.49
N ILE A 26 22.67 20.43 63.66
CA ILE A 26 22.74 19.98 62.25
C ILE A 26 22.85 18.45 62.17
N LEU A 27 23.68 17.82 63.01
CA LEU A 27 23.81 16.35 63.06
C LEU A 27 22.50 15.68 63.49
N LEU A 28 21.80 16.26 64.46
CA LEU A 28 20.53 15.74 64.98
C LEU A 28 19.42 15.89 63.93
N VAL A 29 19.39 17.01 63.20
CA VAL A 29 18.48 17.22 62.07
C VAL A 29 18.81 16.25 60.92
N LEU A 30 20.08 16.06 60.56
CA LEU A 30 20.50 15.06 59.56
C LEU A 30 20.13 13.64 59.99
N GLY A 31 20.30 13.31 61.27
CA GLY A 31 19.90 12.03 61.85
C GLY A 31 18.39 11.83 61.81
N LEU A 32 17.61 12.86 62.15
CA LEU A 32 16.15 12.83 62.10
C LEU A 32 15.64 12.68 60.66
N VAL A 33 16.24 13.40 59.70
CA VAL A 33 15.92 13.28 58.28
C VAL A 33 16.27 11.89 57.75
N GLY A 34 17.44 11.36 58.08
CA GLY A 34 17.84 9.99 57.74
C GLY A 34 16.89 8.94 58.34
N PHE A 35 16.45 9.15 59.58
CA PHE A 35 15.49 8.29 60.27
C PHE A 35 14.10 8.32 59.60
N LEU A 36 13.59 9.51 59.24
CA LEU A 36 12.33 9.66 58.49
C LEU A 36 12.38 8.98 57.12
N ILE A 37 13.51 9.08 56.41
CA ILE A 37 13.74 8.38 55.14
C ILE A 37 13.71 6.86 55.35
N MET A 38 14.35 6.35 56.41
CA MET A 38 14.32 4.92 56.76
C MET A 38 12.90 4.42 57.06
N LEU A 39 12.10 5.18 57.83
CA LEU A 39 10.70 4.84 58.13
C LEU A 39 9.86 4.67 56.85
N ARG A 40 10.12 5.46 55.81
CA ARG A 40 9.42 5.34 54.53
C ARG A 40 9.67 3.99 53.84
N TYR A 41 10.89 3.47 53.90
CA TYR A 41 11.25 2.19 53.27
C TYR A 41 10.89 0.98 54.14
N LEU A 42 10.74 1.17 55.44
CA LEU A 42 10.41 0.12 56.42
C LEU A 42 9.11 -0.61 56.02
N GLY A 43 8.08 0.12 55.59
CA GLY A 43 6.83 -0.47 55.13
C GLY A 43 6.97 -1.35 53.88
N LEU A 44 7.86 -0.99 52.95
CA LEU A 44 8.15 -1.81 51.76
C LEU A 44 8.99 -3.04 52.10
N TRP A 45 9.98 -2.86 52.96
CA TRP A 45 10.85 -3.94 53.41
C TRP A 45 10.07 -5.03 54.16
N VAL A 46 9.12 -4.66 55.03
CA VAL A 46 8.25 -5.63 55.71
C VAL A 46 7.45 -6.47 54.71
N ARG A 47 6.94 -5.86 53.62
CA ARG A 47 6.23 -6.58 52.55
C ARG A 47 7.13 -7.57 51.82
N CYS A 48 8.39 -7.20 51.55
CA CYS A 48 9.39 -8.09 50.96
C CYS A 48 9.72 -9.27 51.88
N LEU A 49 9.88 -9.01 53.17
CA LEU A 49 10.23 -10.02 54.17
C LEU A 49 9.11 -11.06 54.32
N ALA A 50 7.86 -10.60 54.40
CA ALA A 50 6.68 -11.47 54.52
C ALA A 50 6.53 -12.43 53.33
N THR A 51 6.94 -11.99 52.13
CA THR A 51 6.82 -12.75 50.88
C THR A 51 8.12 -13.42 50.44
N LYS A 52 9.17 -13.37 51.28
CA LYS A 52 10.51 -13.90 50.99
C LYS A 52 11.08 -13.43 49.64
N ALA A 53 10.81 -12.18 49.27
CA ALA A 53 11.22 -11.60 47.99
C ALA A 53 12.75 -11.36 47.86
N GLY A 54 13.50 -11.47 48.97
CA GLY A 54 14.97 -11.41 48.96
C GLY A 54 15.56 -10.01 48.71
N ILE A 55 14.81 -8.94 48.98
CA ILE A 55 15.27 -7.54 48.83
C ILE A 55 15.63 -6.98 50.20
N SER A 56 16.87 -6.52 50.37
CA SER A 56 17.35 -5.91 51.61
C SER A 56 17.00 -4.42 51.70
N ILE A 57 17.09 -3.84 52.91
CA ILE A 57 16.91 -2.39 53.11
C ILE A 57 17.95 -1.60 52.32
N ILE A 58 19.17 -2.13 52.21
CA ILE A 58 20.27 -1.50 51.46
C ILE A 58 19.93 -1.45 49.96
N ASP A 59 19.32 -2.49 49.41
CA ASP A 59 18.89 -2.52 48.01
C ASP A 59 17.80 -1.49 47.73
N LEU A 60 16.85 -1.28 48.64
CA LEU A 60 15.78 -0.27 48.50
C LEU A 60 16.33 1.16 48.46
N VAL A 61 17.33 1.44 49.31
CA VAL A 61 18.04 2.72 49.30
C VAL A 61 18.86 2.85 48.01
N GLY A 62 19.54 1.78 47.59
CA GLY A 62 20.32 1.72 46.35
C GLY A 62 19.49 1.89 45.08
N MET A 63 18.25 1.39 45.04
CA MET A 63 17.30 1.63 43.94
C MET A 63 16.97 3.11 43.83
N SER A 64 16.70 3.76 44.96
CA SER A 64 16.37 5.19 45.00
C SER A 64 17.52 6.07 44.52
N LEU A 65 18.77 5.71 44.87
CA LEU A 65 19.97 6.39 44.40
C LEU A 65 20.18 6.21 42.88
N ARG A 66 19.83 5.04 42.33
CA ARG A 66 19.87 4.74 40.89
C ARG A 66 18.66 5.29 40.11
N LYS A 67 17.78 6.09 40.74
CA LYS A 67 16.54 6.61 40.15
C LYS A 67 15.54 5.52 39.70
N VAL A 68 15.57 4.35 40.32
CA VAL A 68 14.57 3.28 40.13
C VAL A 68 13.51 3.39 41.22
N ASN A 69 12.23 3.30 40.86
CA ASN A 69 11.14 3.37 41.83
C ASN A 69 11.05 2.06 42.65
N PRO A 70 11.39 2.06 43.96
CA PRO A 70 11.44 0.83 44.74
C PRO A 70 10.06 0.18 44.89
N ASN A 71 8.98 0.97 44.92
CA ASN A 71 7.61 0.44 45.04
C ASN A 71 7.26 -0.50 43.88
N VAL A 72 7.62 -0.10 42.65
CA VAL A 72 7.30 -0.84 41.43
C VAL A 72 8.09 -2.15 41.40
N ILE A 73 9.40 -2.09 41.67
CA ILE A 73 10.26 -3.28 41.65
C ILE A 73 9.88 -4.26 42.75
N VAL A 74 9.64 -3.78 43.98
CA VAL A 74 9.19 -4.62 45.10
C VAL A 74 7.88 -5.33 44.75
N THR A 75 6.87 -4.59 44.31
CA THR A 75 5.56 -5.18 43.97
C THR A 75 5.70 -6.22 42.85
N THR A 76 6.49 -5.91 41.83
CA THR A 76 6.76 -6.80 40.69
C THR A 76 7.51 -8.07 41.11
N LYS A 77 8.52 -7.93 41.97
CA LYS A 77 9.29 -9.06 42.52
C LYS A 77 8.41 -9.96 43.40
N ILE A 78 7.56 -9.37 44.23
CA ILE A 78 6.60 -10.11 45.06
C ILE A 78 5.68 -10.94 44.16
N MET A 79 5.15 -10.35 43.09
CA MET A 79 4.31 -11.07 42.12
C MET A 79 5.04 -12.25 41.48
N ALA A 80 6.30 -12.07 41.07
CA ALA A 80 7.10 -13.15 40.48
C ALA A 80 7.32 -14.30 41.47
N VAL A 81 7.72 -14.00 42.72
CA VAL A 81 7.99 -15.01 43.75
C VAL A 81 6.72 -15.74 44.17
N GLN A 82 5.60 -15.05 44.31
CA GLN A 82 4.30 -15.68 44.63
C GLN A 82 3.81 -16.59 43.50
N ALA A 83 4.19 -16.32 42.27
CA ALA A 83 3.91 -17.17 41.13
C ALA A 83 4.95 -18.29 40.92
N GLY A 84 5.99 -18.38 41.76
CA GLY A 84 7.05 -19.38 41.62
C GLY A 84 8.09 -19.08 40.53
N ILE A 85 8.07 -17.88 39.93
CA ILE A 85 8.96 -17.51 38.84
C ILE A 85 10.24 -16.89 39.40
N ALA A 86 11.38 -17.51 39.07
CA ALA A 86 12.70 -17.08 39.51
C ALA A 86 13.26 -15.94 38.64
N VAL A 87 12.89 -14.69 38.96
CA VAL A 87 13.46 -13.49 38.31
C VAL A 87 14.46 -12.80 39.23
N GLN A 88 15.64 -12.37 38.76
CA GLN A 88 16.58 -11.62 39.59
C GLN A 88 16.14 -10.17 39.80
N THR A 89 16.41 -9.61 40.99
CA THR A 89 16.07 -8.20 41.28
C THR A 89 16.81 -7.24 40.36
N ARG A 90 18.08 -7.55 40.04
CA ARG A 90 18.91 -6.75 39.14
C ARG A 90 18.35 -6.67 37.72
N ASP A 91 17.78 -7.76 37.21
CA ASP A 91 17.20 -7.81 35.86
C ASP A 91 15.94 -6.94 35.76
N LEU A 92 15.10 -6.94 36.80
CA LEU A 92 13.94 -6.05 36.90
C LEU A 92 14.34 -4.58 36.96
N GLU A 93 15.39 -4.26 37.71
CA GLU A 93 15.94 -2.90 37.78
C GLU A 93 16.54 -2.46 36.45
N SER A 94 17.31 -3.32 35.78
CA SER A 94 17.89 -3.01 34.47
C SER A 94 16.82 -2.79 33.42
N HIS A 95 15.75 -3.59 33.42
CA HIS A 95 14.63 -3.42 32.51
C HIS A 95 13.89 -2.10 32.76
N TYR A 96 13.66 -1.76 34.02
CA TYR A 96 13.05 -0.48 34.40
C TYR A 96 13.92 0.73 33.99
N LEU A 97 15.25 0.63 34.17
CA LEU A 97 16.19 1.66 33.74
C LEU A 97 16.27 1.81 32.22
N ALA A 98 16.08 0.71 31.48
CA ALA A 98 15.97 0.73 30.02
C ALA A 98 14.66 1.37 29.51
N GLY A 99 13.76 1.78 30.42
CA GLY A 99 12.48 2.39 30.08
C GLY A 99 11.34 1.39 29.87
N GLY A 100 11.56 0.11 30.19
CA GLY A 100 10.55 -0.94 30.06
C GLY A 100 9.58 -1.02 31.25
N ASN A 101 8.49 -1.74 31.05
CA ASN A 101 7.43 -1.97 32.03
C ASN A 101 7.60 -3.33 32.73
N ALA A 102 8.39 -3.36 33.80
CA ALA A 102 8.64 -4.58 34.59
C ALA A 102 7.35 -5.27 35.11
N PRO A 103 6.33 -4.55 35.64
CA PRO A 103 5.06 -5.18 36.02
C PRO A 103 4.36 -5.93 34.89
N ARG A 104 4.36 -5.38 33.66
CA ARG A 104 3.73 -6.03 32.50
C ARG A 104 4.48 -7.31 32.12
N VAL A 105 5.81 -7.27 32.07
CA VAL A 105 6.66 -8.43 31.77
C VAL A 105 6.41 -9.56 32.76
N VAL A 106 6.40 -9.28 34.07
CA VAL A 106 6.14 -10.33 35.07
C VAL A 106 4.73 -10.90 34.95
N ARG A 107 3.71 -10.07 34.68
CA ARG A 107 2.35 -10.59 34.42
C ARG A 107 2.30 -11.52 33.21
N ALA A 108 3.03 -11.19 32.15
CA ALA A 108 3.14 -12.03 30.97
C ALA A 108 3.83 -13.36 31.29
N LEU A 109 4.91 -13.35 32.08
CA LEU A 109 5.59 -14.56 32.54
C LEU A 109 4.68 -15.45 33.40
N VAL A 110 3.89 -14.84 34.31
CA VAL A 110 2.89 -15.57 35.12
C VAL A 110 1.83 -16.21 34.25
N ALA A 111 1.38 -15.51 33.20
CA ALA A 111 0.40 -16.05 32.26
C ALA A 111 1.00 -17.19 31.42
N ALA A 112 2.25 -17.06 30.99
CA ALA A 112 2.97 -18.07 30.21
C ALA A 112 3.19 -19.35 31.02
N ASP A 113 3.68 -19.22 32.26
CA ASP A 113 3.91 -20.35 33.18
C ASP A 113 2.62 -21.14 33.46
N ARG A 114 1.51 -20.43 33.73
CA ARG A 114 0.18 -21.05 33.90
C ARG A 114 -0.35 -21.75 32.66
N ALA A 115 0.05 -21.28 31.48
CA ALA A 115 -0.29 -21.90 30.21
C ALA A 115 0.74 -22.93 29.73
N ASN A 116 1.75 -23.23 30.54
CA ASN A 116 2.86 -24.13 30.23
C ASN A 116 3.62 -23.73 28.95
N ILE A 117 3.81 -22.43 28.74
CA ILE A 117 4.57 -21.85 27.64
C ILE A 117 5.94 -21.44 28.16
N ASP A 118 7.01 -21.92 27.51
CA ASP A 118 8.39 -21.55 27.86
C ASP A 118 8.67 -20.11 27.41
N LEU A 119 8.78 -19.19 28.37
CA LEU A 119 9.08 -17.79 28.13
C LEU A 119 10.11 -17.30 29.16
N ASP A 120 11.32 -17.02 28.69
CA ASP A 120 12.36 -16.45 29.54
C ASP A 120 12.14 -14.94 29.78
N PHE A 121 12.62 -14.44 30.92
CA PHE A 121 12.57 -13.03 31.27
C PHE A 121 13.26 -12.15 30.23
N LYS A 122 14.40 -12.60 29.66
CA LYS A 122 15.14 -11.84 28.66
C LYS A 122 14.34 -11.65 27.38
N THR A 123 13.67 -12.70 26.91
CA THR A 123 12.81 -12.65 25.72
C THR A 123 11.61 -11.74 25.96
N ALA A 124 10.94 -11.89 27.11
CA ALA A 124 9.83 -11.04 27.50
C ALA A 124 10.22 -9.55 27.63
N ALA A 125 11.39 -9.27 28.21
CA ALA A 125 11.95 -7.93 28.29
C ALA A 125 12.28 -7.35 26.90
N ALA A 126 12.85 -8.16 26.00
CA ALA A 126 13.15 -7.73 24.64
C ALA A 126 11.87 -7.36 23.85
N ILE A 127 10.79 -8.12 24.01
CA ILE A 127 9.49 -7.83 23.40
C ILE A 127 8.93 -6.49 23.89
N ASP A 128 8.97 -6.25 25.21
CA ASP A 128 8.48 -5.01 25.81
C ASP A 128 9.32 -3.79 25.36
N LEU A 129 10.65 -3.93 25.30
CA LEU A 129 11.54 -2.87 24.80
C LEU A 129 11.38 -2.61 23.30
N ALA A 130 10.96 -3.61 22.52
CA ALA A 130 10.59 -3.44 21.12
C ALA A 130 9.25 -2.70 20.92
N GLY A 131 8.59 -2.30 22.02
CA GLY A 131 7.31 -1.58 21.99
C GLY A 131 6.12 -2.47 21.65
N ARG A 132 6.23 -3.79 21.84
CA ARG A 132 5.14 -4.75 21.66
C ARG A 132 4.55 -5.12 23.03
N ASP A 133 3.25 -5.42 23.08
CA ASP A 133 2.63 -5.87 24.32
C ASP A 133 2.86 -7.38 24.53
N VAL A 134 3.79 -7.69 25.43
CA VAL A 134 4.13 -9.08 25.80
C VAL A 134 2.94 -9.84 26.37
N LEU A 135 2.08 -9.15 27.15
CA LEU A 135 0.95 -9.78 27.81
C LEU A 135 -0.11 -10.19 26.78
N GLU A 136 -0.41 -9.29 25.83
CA GLU A 136 -1.31 -9.59 24.72
C GLU A 136 -0.77 -10.73 23.86
N ALA A 137 0.54 -10.76 23.59
CA ALA A 137 1.14 -11.83 22.82
C ALA A 137 1.04 -13.20 23.51
N VAL A 138 1.30 -13.28 24.82
CA VAL A 138 1.11 -14.52 25.59
C VAL A 138 -0.36 -14.93 25.58
N GLN A 139 -1.29 -14.00 25.78
CA GLN A 139 -2.73 -14.28 25.72
C GLN A 139 -3.15 -14.80 24.35
N THR A 140 -2.64 -14.20 23.27
CA THR A 140 -2.89 -14.64 21.89
C THR A 140 -2.22 -15.99 21.59
N SER A 141 -1.16 -16.33 22.31
CA SER A 141 -0.52 -17.64 22.22
C SER A 141 -1.43 -18.75 22.80
N VAL A 142 -2.09 -18.47 23.91
CA VAL A 142 -3.04 -19.40 24.57
C VAL A 142 -4.38 -19.44 23.85
N LEU A 143 -4.92 -18.27 23.54
CA LEU A 143 -6.23 -18.08 22.92
C LEU A 143 -6.02 -17.50 21.52
N PRO A 144 -6.15 -18.31 20.45
CA PRO A 144 -5.97 -17.84 19.10
C PRO A 144 -6.89 -16.66 18.76
N LYS A 145 -6.36 -15.71 18.01
CA LYS A 145 -7.08 -14.51 17.54
C LYS A 145 -7.56 -14.73 16.10
N ILE A 146 -8.75 -14.25 15.80
CA ILE A 146 -9.31 -14.28 14.44
C ILE A 146 -9.02 -12.94 13.77
N ILE A 147 -8.43 -12.99 12.58
CA ILE A 147 -8.15 -11.85 11.71
C ILE A 147 -8.95 -12.00 10.43
N ASP A 148 -9.75 -11.00 10.08
CA ASP A 148 -10.46 -10.98 8.80
C ASP A 148 -9.53 -10.55 7.65
N CYS A 149 -9.58 -11.28 6.54
CA CYS A 149 -8.88 -10.99 5.29
C CYS A 149 -9.93 -10.81 4.16
N PRO A 150 -10.08 -9.59 3.60
CA PRO A 150 -9.36 -8.35 3.90
C PRO A 150 -9.88 -7.67 5.18
N ASN A 151 -9.06 -6.80 5.77
CA ASN A 151 -9.45 -6.05 6.97
C ASN A 151 -10.58 -5.05 6.64
N PRO A 152 -11.74 -5.10 7.34
CA PRO A 152 -12.85 -4.17 7.12
C PRO A 152 -12.45 -2.69 7.22
N ALA A 153 -11.41 -2.37 8.01
CA ALA A 153 -10.92 -1.01 8.19
C ALA A 153 -10.24 -0.42 6.94
N LEU A 154 -9.73 -1.25 6.03
CA LEU A 154 -9.08 -0.81 4.79
C LEU A 154 -10.07 -0.52 3.64
N GLY A 155 -11.37 -0.56 3.89
CA GLY A 155 -12.42 -0.19 2.93
C GLY A 155 -12.74 -1.24 1.86
N ARG A 156 -11.94 -2.31 1.75
CA ARG A 156 -12.28 -3.50 0.94
C ARG A 156 -12.81 -4.60 1.84
N SER A 157 -14.03 -5.07 1.54
CA SER A 157 -14.69 -6.13 2.31
C SER A 157 -14.40 -7.55 1.79
N THR A 158 -13.94 -7.68 0.55
CA THR A 158 -13.69 -8.97 -0.12
C THR A 158 -12.36 -8.95 -0.89
N VAL A 159 -11.74 -10.12 -1.00
CA VAL A 159 -10.63 -10.38 -1.93
C VAL A 159 -11.25 -10.75 -3.27
N ASP A 160 -11.04 -9.92 -4.28
CA ASP A 160 -11.63 -10.11 -5.60
C ASP A 160 -10.59 -10.71 -6.55
N ALA A 161 -10.96 -11.78 -7.26
CA ALA A 161 -10.11 -12.43 -8.25
C ALA A 161 -10.96 -12.96 -9.42
N VAL A 162 -10.31 -13.22 -10.56
CA VAL A 162 -10.99 -13.66 -11.80
C VAL A 162 -10.53 -15.07 -12.12
N ALA A 163 -11.48 -16.00 -12.26
CA ALA A 163 -11.17 -17.35 -12.71
C ALA A 163 -10.85 -17.37 -14.22
N LYS A 164 -10.30 -18.48 -14.73
CA LYS A 164 -9.91 -18.57 -16.15
C LYS A 164 -11.07 -18.49 -17.14
N ASP A 165 -12.29 -18.73 -16.68
CA ASP A 165 -13.52 -18.54 -17.46
C ASP A 165 -13.98 -17.07 -17.52
N GLY A 166 -13.22 -16.14 -16.93
CA GLY A 166 -13.47 -14.71 -17.01
C GLY A 166 -14.51 -14.20 -16.01
N ILE A 167 -14.97 -15.05 -15.08
CA ILE A 167 -15.95 -14.68 -14.05
C ILE A 167 -15.22 -14.27 -12.77
N GLN A 168 -15.63 -13.14 -12.21
CA GLN A 168 -15.11 -12.63 -10.95
C GLN A 168 -15.69 -13.43 -9.78
N VAL A 169 -14.84 -13.78 -8.83
CA VAL A 169 -15.18 -14.39 -7.55
C VAL A 169 -14.66 -13.50 -6.44
N ARG A 170 -15.51 -13.22 -5.46
CA ARG A 170 -15.24 -12.37 -4.30
C ARG A 170 -15.22 -13.28 -3.08
N ALA A 171 -14.07 -13.43 -2.45
CA ALA A 171 -13.92 -14.31 -1.28
C ALA A 171 -13.61 -13.48 -0.03
N LYS A 172 -14.18 -13.90 1.10
CA LYS A 172 -13.82 -13.40 2.43
C LYS A 172 -13.23 -14.53 3.25
N ALA A 173 -12.06 -14.32 3.83
CA ALA A 173 -11.40 -15.32 4.66
C ALA A 173 -11.25 -14.84 6.11
N ARG A 174 -11.31 -15.78 7.04
CA ARG A 174 -10.98 -15.63 8.46
C ARG A 174 -9.74 -16.45 8.74
N VAL A 175 -8.71 -15.78 9.21
CA VAL A 175 -7.43 -16.40 9.55
C VAL A 175 -7.35 -16.53 11.06
N THR A 176 -7.26 -17.75 11.56
CA THR A 176 -7.03 -18.01 12.98
C THR A 176 -5.53 -18.06 13.22
N VAL A 177 -5.01 -17.11 13.97
CA VAL A 177 -3.58 -16.98 14.25
C VAL A 177 -3.27 -17.12 15.73
N ARG A 178 -2.07 -17.60 16.01
CA ARG A 178 -1.45 -17.63 17.34
C ARG A 178 -0.17 -16.81 17.31
N ALA A 179 0.17 -16.13 18.40
CA ALA A 179 1.45 -15.43 18.48
C ALA A 179 2.62 -16.42 18.63
N ASN A 180 3.66 -16.23 17.82
CA ASN A 180 4.94 -16.92 17.98
C ASN A 180 5.88 -16.02 18.79
N LEU A 181 6.09 -16.37 20.06
CA LEU A 181 6.83 -15.55 21.02
C LEU A 181 8.32 -15.36 20.65
N GLU A 182 8.93 -16.34 19.99
CA GLU A 182 10.33 -16.26 19.56
C GLU A 182 10.54 -15.24 18.43
N ARG A 183 9.57 -15.17 17.51
CA ARG A 183 9.63 -14.29 16.32
C ARG A 183 8.88 -12.97 16.50
N LEU A 184 8.36 -12.71 17.70
CA LEU A 184 7.59 -11.50 17.98
C LEU A 184 8.45 -10.23 17.88
N VAL A 185 9.76 -10.35 18.15
CA VAL A 185 10.74 -9.26 17.95
C VAL A 185 11.30 -9.35 16.54
N GLY A 186 10.97 -8.36 15.70
CA GLY A 186 11.47 -8.27 14.31
C GLY A 186 10.67 -9.06 13.28
N GLY A 187 9.70 -9.87 13.69
CA GLY A 187 8.76 -10.52 12.77
C GLY A 187 7.76 -9.55 12.15
N ALA A 188 7.26 -9.92 10.97
CA ALA A 188 6.24 -9.13 10.28
C ALA A 188 4.88 -9.19 11.01
N THR A 189 4.09 -8.12 10.90
CA THR A 189 2.83 -7.92 11.62
C THR A 189 1.63 -8.56 10.90
N GLU A 190 0.44 -8.43 11.50
CA GLU A 190 -0.84 -8.93 10.96
C GLU A 190 -1.09 -8.48 9.51
N GLU A 191 -0.69 -7.25 9.15
CA GLU A 191 -0.86 -6.70 7.80
C GLU A 191 -0.15 -7.55 6.73
N THR A 192 1.02 -8.08 7.06
CA THR A 192 1.78 -8.94 6.13
C THR A 192 1.08 -10.29 5.94
N ILE A 193 0.47 -10.84 6.99
CA ILE A 193 -0.32 -12.08 6.90
C ILE A 193 -1.54 -11.86 6.02
N ILE A 194 -2.27 -10.77 6.23
CA ILE A 194 -3.45 -10.42 5.42
C ILE A 194 -3.06 -10.29 3.94
N ALA A 195 -1.96 -9.62 3.63
CA ALA A 195 -1.48 -9.46 2.26
C ALA A 195 -1.09 -10.80 1.62
N ARG A 196 -0.33 -11.64 2.32
CA ARG A 196 0.11 -12.95 1.83
C ARG A 196 -1.04 -13.93 1.65
N VAL A 197 -1.97 -13.96 2.60
CA VAL A 197 -3.21 -14.76 2.50
C VAL A 197 -4.06 -14.26 1.34
N GLY A 198 -4.22 -12.94 1.20
CA GLY A 198 -4.92 -12.32 0.06
C GLY A 198 -4.30 -12.72 -1.29
N GLU A 199 -2.99 -12.62 -1.43
CA GLU A 199 -2.26 -13.07 -2.62
C GLU A 199 -2.47 -14.56 -2.90
N GLY A 200 -2.41 -15.39 -1.85
CA GLY A 200 -2.67 -16.82 -1.94
C GLY A 200 -4.07 -17.12 -2.47
N ILE A 201 -5.09 -16.42 -1.97
CA ILE A 201 -6.49 -16.54 -2.40
C ILE A 201 -6.61 -16.12 -3.86
N VAL A 202 -6.09 -14.95 -4.23
CA VAL A 202 -6.13 -14.43 -5.62
C VAL A 202 -5.49 -15.42 -6.58
N THR A 203 -4.31 -15.94 -6.23
CA THR A 203 -3.60 -16.93 -7.06
C THR A 203 -4.40 -18.21 -7.22
N THR A 204 -5.05 -18.68 -6.15
CA THR A 204 -5.81 -19.93 -6.18
C THR A 204 -7.05 -19.80 -7.05
N ILE A 205 -7.82 -18.71 -6.88
CA ILE A 205 -8.99 -18.42 -7.72
C ILE A 205 -8.57 -18.24 -9.19
N GLY A 206 -7.52 -17.46 -9.46
CA GLY A 206 -7.01 -17.23 -10.81
C GLY A 206 -6.45 -18.49 -11.50
N SER A 207 -6.00 -19.48 -10.72
CA SER A 207 -5.55 -20.76 -11.28
C SER A 207 -6.70 -21.73 -11.62
N SER A 208 -7.90 -21.48 -11.07
CA SER A 208 -9.08 -22.33 -11.29
C SER A 208 -9.58 -22.25 -12.73
N GLN A 209 -9.97 -23.40 -13.28
CA GLN A 209 -10.52 -23.48 -14.64
C GLN A 209 -11.89 -22.82 -14.75
N SER A 210 -12.69 -22.86 -13.68
CA SER A 210 -14.00 -22.21 -13.63
C SER A 210 -14.34 -21.70 -12.23
N TYR A 211 -15.18 -20.66 -12.15
CA TYR A 211 -15.75 -20.17 -10.89
C TYR A 211 -16.55 -21.26 -10.16
N LYS A 212 -17.18 -22.19 -10.90
CA LYS A 212 -17.98 -23.29 -10.33
C LYS A 212 -17.15 -24.18 -9.42
N ASN A 213 -15.91 -24.50 -9.82
CA ASN A 213 -15.01 -25.33 -9.00
C ASN A 213 -14.72 -24.68 -7.65
N VAL A 214 -14.66 -23.34 -7.61
CA VAL A 214 -14.43 -22.58 -6.38
C VAL A 214 -15.66 -22.60 -5.49
N LEU A 215 -16.86 -22.47 -6.07
CA LEU A 215 -18.12 -22.55 -5.33
C LEU A 215 -18.45 -23.97 -4.82
N GLU A 216 -18.09 -24.99 -5.59
CA GLU A 216 -18.31 -26.39 -5.19
C GLU A 216 -17.45 -26.78 -3.99
N ASN A 217 -16.22 -26.25 -3.90
CA ASN A 217 -15.27 -26.57 -2.83
C ASN A 217 -14.45 -25.35 -2.40
N PRO A 218 -15.02 -24.42 -1.60
CA PRO A 218 -14.31 -23.23 -1.12
C PRO A 218 -13.10 -23.57 -0.25
N ASP A 219 -13.14 -24.69 0.48
CA ASP A 219 -12.03 -25.19 1.30
C ASP A 219 -10.77 -25.57 0.48
N SER A 220 -10.91 -25.74 -0.83
CA SER A 220 -9.75 -25.96 -1.70
C SER A 220 -8.83 -24.73 -1.74
N ILE A 221 -9.40 -23.52 -1.55
CA ILE A 221 -8.64 -22.28 -1.43
C ILE A 221 -7.77 -22.34 -0.19
N SER A 222 -8.38 -22.58 0.98
CA SER A 222 -7.64 -22.54 2.26
C SER A 222 -6.50 -23.55 2.31
N LYS A 223 -6.72 -24.79 1.84
CA LYS A 223 -5.67 -25.82 1.79
C LYS A 223 -4.48 -25.40 0.94
N ARG A 224 -4.73 -24.95 -0.31
CA ARG A 224 -3.66 -24.54 -1.24
C ARG A 224 -2.94 -23.27 -0.77
N VAL A 225 -3.63 -22.40 -0.04
CA VAL A 225 -3.06 -21.18 0.56
C VAL A 225 -2.18 -21.52 1.76
N LEU A 226 -2.61 -22.46 2.62
CA LEU A 226 -1.84 -22.91 3.78
C LEU A 226 -0.56 -23.67 3.37
N GLU A 227 -0.60 -24.46 2.30
CA GLU A 227 0.56 -25.19 1.74
C GLU A 227 1.75 -24.28 1.37
N LYS A 228 1.52 -22.98 1.14
CA LYS A 228 2.56 -22.02 0.77
C LYS A 228 3.42 -21.52 1.94
N GLY A 229 3.09 -21.86 3.20
CA GLY A 229 3.88 -21.45 4.37
C GLY A 229 3.91 -19.94 4.58
N LEU A 230 2.73 -19.31 4.61
CA LEU A 230 2.57 -17.84 4.61
C LEU A 230 3.05 -17.15 5.91
N ASP A 231 3.23 -17.92 6.97
CA ASP A 231 3.69 -17.54 8.30
C ASP A 231 5.22 -17.51 8.45
N ALA A 232 5.96 -17.84 7.38
CA ALA A 232 7.42 -17.76 7.38
C ALA A 232 7.90 -16.31 7.63
N GLY A 233 8.58 -16.09 8.76
CA GLY A 233 9.11 -14.78 9.14
C GLY A 233 8.09 -13.80 9.70
N THR A 234 6.89 -14.26 10.06
CA THR A 234 5.87 -13.43 10.75
C THR A 234 5.94 -13.61 12.26
N ALA A 235 5.40 -12.64 12.99
CA ALA A 235 5.24 -12.69 14.44
C ALA A 235 4.11 -13.64 14.89
N PHE A 236 3.34 -14.17 13.95
CA PHE A 236 2.25 -15.12 14.19
C PHE A 236 2.47 -16.41 13.42
N GLU A 237 1.81 -17.45 13.90
CA GLU A 237 1.67 -18.76 13.29
C GLU A 237 0.20 -18.94 12.87
N ILE A 238 -0.03 -19.44 11.67
CA ILE A 238 -1.39 -19.62 11.13
C ILE A 238 -1.87 -21.03 11.49
N LEU A 239 -2.97 -21.12 12.26
CA LEU A 239 -3.59 -22.40 12.59
C LEU A 239 -4.56 -22.84 11.50
N SER A 240 -5.45 -21.94 11.10
CA SER A 240 -6.45 -22.20 10.07
C SER A 240 -6.70 -20.96 9.22
N ILE A 241 -7.11 -21.20 7.99
CA ILE A 241 -7.67 -20.20 7.08
C ILE A 241 -9.03 -20.74 6.70
N ASP A 242 -10.09 -20.04 7.10
CA ASP A 242 -11.46 -20.45 6.86
C ASP A 242 -12.09 -19.47 5.87
N ILE A 243 -12.68 -19.96 4.80
CA ILE A 243 -13.39 -19.11 3.84
C ILE A 243 -14.78 -18.84 4.41
N ALA A 244 -15.01 -17.60 4.85
CA ALA A 244 -16.25 -17.19 5.50
C ALA A 244 -17.39 -16.96 4.50
N ASP A 245 -17.07 -16.48 3.31
CA ASP A 245 -18.06 -16.17 2.28
C ASP A 245 -17.43 -16.20 0.87
N VAL A 246 -18.19 -16.61 -0.14
CA VAL A 246 -17.78 -16.63 -1.55
C VAL A 246 -18.94 -16.21 -2.43
N ASP A 247 -18.80 -15.05 -3.06
CA ASP A 247 -19.77 -14.48 -3.98
C ASP A 247 -19.27 -14.49 -5.42
N VAL A 248 -20.20 -14.56 -6.37
CA VAL A 248 -19.92 -14.36 -7.80
C VAL A 248 -20.13 -12.89 -8.14
N GLY A 249 -19.14 -12.28 -8.78
CA GLY A 249 -19.18 -10.90 -9.24
C GLY A 249 -19.51 -10.79 -10.74
N ASP A 250 -18.90 -9.81 -11.39
CA ASP A 250 -19.14 -9.52 -12.81
C ASP A 250 -18.48 -10.55 -13.73
N ASN A 251 -19.06 -10.72 -14.92
CA ASN A 251 -18.41 -11.44 -16.01
C ASN A 251 -17.46 -10.48 -16.76
N ILE A 252 -16.24 -10.39 -16.24
CA ILE A 252 -15.18 -9.53 -16.79
C ILE A 252 -14.78 -10.01 -18.19
N GLY A 253 -14.79 -11.33 -18.45
CA GLY A 253 -14.52 -11.89 -19.77
C GLY A 253 -15.48 -11.36 -20.84
N ALA A 254 -16.80 -11.38 -20.56
CA ALA A 254 -17.81 -10.84 -21.47
C ALA A 254 -17.67 -9.33 -21.67
N LYS A 255 -17.36 -8.59 -20.60
CA LYS A 255 -17.15 -7.13 -20.66
C LYS A 255 -15.95 -6.78 -21.54
N LEU A 256 -14.81 -7.44 -21.34
CA LEU A 256 -13.62 -7.26 -22.18
C LEU A 256 -13.88 -7.63 -23.65
N GLN A 257 -14.67 -8.67 -23.91
CA GLN A 257 -15.06 -9.03 -25.28
C GLN A 257 -15.94 -7.96 -25.94
N LEU A 258 -16.89 -7.37 -25.21
CA LEU A 258 -17.70 -6.25 -25.69
C LEU A 258 -16.84 -5.02 -25.96
N ASP A 259 -15.95 -4.66 -25.03
CA ASP A 259 -15.03 -3.53 -25.17
C ASP A 259 -14.11 -3.71 -26.39
N GLN A 260 -13.60 -4.93 -26.60
CA GLN A 260 -12.81 -5.27 -27.77
C GLN A 260 -13.62 -5.20 -29.07
N ALA A 261 -14.87 -5.66 -29.06
CA ALA A 261 -15.77 -5.59 -30.22
C ALA A 261 -16.12 -4.14 -30.59
N GLU A 262 -16.35 -3.27 -29.59
CA GLU A 262 -16.56 -1.85 -29.81
C GLU A 262 -15.32 -1.16 -30.38
N SER A 263 -14.14 -1.46 -29.81
CA SER A 263 -12.87 -0.93 -30.31
C SER A 263 -12.63 -1.33 -31.77
N ASN A 264 -12.83 -2.61 -32.09
CA ASN A 264 -12.72 -3.14 -33.45
C ASN A 264 -13.72 -2.45 -34.39
N ARG A 265 -14.98 -2.27 -33.97
CA ARG A 265 -16.00 -1.56 -34.74
C ARG A 265 -15.55 -0.13 -35.06
N ARG A 266 -15.03 0.61 -34.07
CA ARG A 266 -14.53 1.98 -34.27
C ARG A 266 -13.36 2.01 -35.26
N MET A 267 -12.44 1.04 -35.16
CA MET A 267 -11.32 0.91 -36.10
C MET A 267 -11.80 0.68 -37.54
N PHE A 268 -12.72 -0.27 -37.74
CA PHE A 268 -13.25 -0.57 -39.07
C PHE A 268 -14.05 0.60 -39.66
N LEU A 269 -14.81 1.33 -38.83
CA LEU A 269 -15.51 2.54 -39.28
C LEU A 269 -14.52 3.63 -39.70
N ALA A 270 -13.47 3.85 -38.93
CA ALA A 270 -12.42 4.82 -39.27
C ALA A 270 -11.67 4.43 -40.56
N GLU A 271 -11.41 3.14 -40.78
CA GLU A 271 -10.76 2.68 -42.01
C GLU A 271 -11.69 2.83 -43.22
N ALA A 272 -12.98 2.53 -43.08
CA ALA A 272 -13.98 2.75 -44.12
C ALA A 272 -14.08 4.23 -44.49
N GLU A 273 -14.07 5.11 -43.48
CA GLU A 273 -14.07 6.57 -43.69
C GLU A 273 -12.79 7.04 -44.38
N LYS A 274 -11.62 6.54 -43.97
CA LYS A 274 -10.34 6.82 -44.63
C LYS A 274 -10.35 6.38 -46.10
N ARG A 275 -10.88 5.19 -46.41
CA ARG A 275 -11.01 4.69 -47.78
C ARG A 275 -11.97 5.55 -48.60
N ARG A 276 -13.09 5.97 -48.00
CA ARG A 276 -14.06 6.86 -48.64
C ARG A 276 -13.42 8.22 -48.95
N ALA A 277 -12.68 8.81 -48.01
CA ALA A 277 -11.97 10.05 -48.19
C ALA A 277 -10.89 9.93 -49.28
N ALA A 278 -10.13 8.83 -49.31
CA ALA A 278 -9.12 8.58 -50.33
C ALA A 278 -9.73 8.39 -51.73
N ALA A 279 -10.87 7.69 -51.82
CA ALA A 279 -11.59 7.53 -53.09
C ALA A 279 -12.11 8.88 -53.61
N ALA A 280 -12.69 9.71 -52.74
CA ALA A 280 -13.13 11.06 -53.09
C ALA A 280 -11.95 11.95 -53.52
N ALA A 281 -10.82 11.89 -52.81
CA ALA A 281 -9.61 12.62 -53.19
C ALA A 281 -9.10 12.18 -54.57
N ARG A 282 -9.06 10.87 -54.83
CA ARG A 282 -8.67 10.32 -56.13
C ARG A 282 -9.63 10.72 -57.25
N GLU A 283 -10.93 10.77 -56.97
CA GLU A 283 -11.92 11.28 -57.92
C GLU A 283 -11.66 12.75 -58.27
N GLN A 284 -11.36 13.60 -57.28
CA GLN A 284 -10.98 15.00 -57.51
C GLN A 284 -9.66 15.14 -58.29
N GLU A 285 -8.65 14.33 -57.98
CA GLU A 285 -7.39 14.29 -58.74
C GLU A 285 -7.63 13.91 -60.21
N MET A 286 -8.49 12.91 -60.47
CA MET A 286 -8.83 12.50 -61.83
C MET A 286 -9.63 13.58 -62.57
N LEU A 287 -10.56 14.25 -61.90
CA LEU A 287 -11.27 15.40 -62.47
C LEU A 287 -10.30 16.53 -62.83
N ALA A 288 -9.38 16.89 -61.92
CA ALA A 288 -8.34 17.87 -62.18
C ALA A 288 -7.46 17.47 -63.36
N LEU A 289 -7.05 16.20 -63.45
CA LEU A 289 -6.26 15.66 -64.56
C LEU A 289 -7.02 15.73 -65.89
N VAL A 290 -8.32 15.44 -65.90
CA VAL A 290 -9.17 15.59 -67.10
C VAL A 290 -9.23 17.05 -67.53
N GLN A 291 -9.37 18.00 -66.59
CA GLN A 291 -9.37 19.43 -66.92
C GLN A 291 -7.99 19.89 -67.43
N GLU A 292 -6.90 19.44 -66.83
CA GLU A 292 -5.54 19.74 -67.28
C GLU A 292 -5.30 19.22 -68.70
N ASN A 293 -5.69 17.97 -68.98
CA ASN A 293 -5.56 17.39 -70.32
C ASN A 293 -6.45 18.10 -71.34
N ARG A 294 -7.67 18.49 -70.97
CA ARG A 294 -8.52 19.34 -71.82
C ARG A 294 -7.86 20.68 -72.11
N ALA A 295 -7.26 21.31 -71.11
CA ALA A 295 -6.52 22.56 -71.32
C ALA A 295 -5.33 22.37 -72.26
N LYS A 296 -4.59 21.24 -72.17
CA LYS A 296 -3.52 20.89 -73.11
C LYS A 296 -4.04 20.69 -74.54
N VAL A 297 -5.17 20.01 -74.72
CA VAL A 297 -5.82 19.86 -76.04
C VAL A 297 -6.19 21.23 -76.61
N VAL A 298 -6.81 22.09 -75.80
CA VAL A 298 -7.18 23.45 -76.23
C VAL A 298 -5.94 24.28 -76.59
N LEU A 299 -4.84 24.17 -75.83
CA LEU A 299 -3.58 24.83 -76.15
C LEU A 299 -3.02 24.35 -77.50
N ALA A 300 -3.01 23.05 -77.76
CA ALA A 300 -2.56 22.47 -79.03
C ALA A 300 -3.50 22.86 -80.19
N GLU A 301 -4.81 22.84 -79.99
CA GLU A 301 -5.78 23.33 -80.98
C GLU A 301 -5.58 24.82 -81.28
N ALA A 302 -5.22 25.63 -80.29
CA ALA A 302 -4.93 27.05 -80.49
C ALA A 302 -3.63 27.30 -81.27
N GLU A 303 -2.70 26.34 -81.31
CA GLU A 303 -1.52 26.40 -82.18
C GLU A 303 -1.87 26.21 -83.65
N VAL A 304 -2.94 25.49 -83.99
CA VAL A 304 -3.35 25.23 -85.38
C VAL A 304 -3.70 26.53 -86.13
N PRO A 305 -4.56 27.43 -85.61
CA PRO A 305 -4.79 28.75 -86.23
C PRO A 305 -3.53 29.61 -86.32
N LYS A 306 -2.65 29.55 -85.32
CA LYS A 306 -1.38 30.30 -85.33
C LYS A 306 -0.45 29.80 -86.44
N ALA A 307 -0.29 28.49 -86.57
CA ALA A 307 0.48 27.85 -87.62
C ALA A 307 -0.11 28.11 -89.01
N ILE A 308 -1.45 28.08 -89.16
CA ILE A 308 -2.14 28.47 -90.40
C ILE A 308 -1.86 29.94 -90.74
N ALA A 309 -1.95 30.84 -89.75
CA ALA A 309 -1.66 32.27 -89.94
C ALA A 309 -0.18 32.53 -90.27
N GLU A 310 0.74 31.68 -89.78
CA GLU A 310 2.16 31.71 -90.15
C GLU A 310 2.38 31.18 -91.57
N ALA A 311 1.71 30.08 -91.96
CA ALA A 311 1.76 29.54 -93.32
C ALA A 311 1.22 30.52 -94.37
N PHE A 312 0.19 31.31 -94.03
CA PHE A 312 -0.29 32.42 -94.85
C PHE A 312 0.73 33.55 -94.99
N ARG A 313 1.43 33.92 -93.89
CA ARG A 313 2.48 34.96 -93.91
C ARG A 313 3.73 34.53 -94.67
N ALA A 314 4.12 33.27 -94.56
CA ALA A 314 5.28 32.68 -95.25
C ALA A 314 4.99 32.33 -96.72
N GLY A 315 3.73 32.45 -97.18
CA GLY A 315 3.34 32.20 -98.57
C GLY A 315 3.17 30.73 -98.95
N HIS A 316 3.13 29.81 -97.97
CA HIS A 316 2.99 28.37 -98.19
C HIS A 316 1.53 27.91 -98.34
N LEU A 317 0.55 28.77 -98.06
CA LEU A 317 -0.88 28.47 -98.21
C LEU A 317 -1.61 29.62 -98.92
N GLY A 318 -2.32 29.33 -100.01
CA GLY A 318 -3.10 30.30 -100.78
C GLY A 318 -4.53 30.50 -100.28
N ILE A 319 -5.14 31.65 -100.61
CA ILE A 319 -6.52 31.99 -100.21
C ILE A 319 -7.53 30.96 -100.75
N MET A 320 -7.34 30.49 -102.00
CA MET A 320 -8.20 29.48 -102.62
C MET A 320 -8.11 28.11 -101.93
N ASP A 321 -6.94 27.74 -101.39
CA ASP A 321 -6.74 26.46 -100.70
C ASP A 321 -7.40 26.45 -99.32
N TYR A 322 -7.40 27.58 -98.61
CA TYR A 322 -8.11 27.72 -97.33
C TYR A 322 -9.63 27.67 -97.50
N TYR A 323 -10.18 28.32 -98.53
CA TYR A 323 -11.61 28.20 -98.85
C TYR A 323 -11.99 26.76 -99.21
N ARG A 324 -11.12 26.04 -99.94
CA ARG A 324 -11.33 24.61 -100.24
C ARG A 324 -11.32 23.77 -98.97
N MET A 325 -10.36 23.99 -98.05
CA MET A 325 -10.32 23.29 -96.77
C MET A 325 -11.58 23.55 -95.94
N LYS A 326 -12.03 24.81 -95.83
CA LYS A 326 -13.29 25.16 -95.14
C LYS A 326 -14.51 24.48 -95.76
N ASN A 327 -14.59 24.40 -97.09
CA ASN A 327 -15.70 23.74 -97.77
C ASN A 327 -15.72 22.24 -97.50
N ILE A 328 -14.55 21.57 -97.51
CA ILE A 328 -14.44 20.14 -97.19
C ILE A 328 -14.79 19.88 -95.72
N GLN A 329 -14.35 20.73 -94.79
CA GLN A 329 -14.74 20.65 -93.37
C GLN A 329 -16.24 20.84 -93.18
N ALA A 330 -16.87 21.78 -93.89
CA ALA A 330 -18.31 22.01 -93.85
C ALA A 330 -19.10 20.81 -94.41
N ASP A 331 -18.65 20.22 -95.53
CA ASP A 331 -19.27 19.01 -96.09
C ASP A 331 -19.12 17.80 -95.15
N THR A 332 -17.95 17.66 -94.53
CA THR A 332 -17.68 16.62 -93.51
C THR A 332 -18.57 16.80 -92.28
N GLY A 333 -18.74 18.03 -91.80
CA GLY A 333 -19.63 18.36 -90.68
C GLY A 333 -21.10 18.06 -90.98
N MET A 334 -21.58 18.37 -92.19
CA MET A 334 -22.92 17.97 -92.63
C MET A 334 -23.08 16.44 -92.66
N ARG A 335 -22.08 15.70 -93.15
CA ARG A 335 -22.12 14.23 -93.17
C ARG A 335 -22.09 13.60 -91.78
N GLN A 336 -21.30 14.14 -90.84
CA GLN A 336 -21.29 13.67 -89.46
C GLN A 336 -22.63 13.90 -88.77
N ASN A 337 -23.23 15.08 -88.93
CA ASN A 337 -24.54 15.39 -88.37
C ASN A 337 -25.65 14.49 -88.96
N ILE A 338 -25.60 14.17 -90.25
CA ILE A 338 -26.51 13.20 -90.89
C ILE A 338 -26.28 11.79 -90.34
N GLY A 339 -25.02 11.37 -90.12
CA GLY A 339 -24.66 10.07 -89.57
C GLY A 339 -25.05 9.87 -88.10
N ASP A 340 -24.95 10.90 -87.26
CA ASP A 340 -25.39 10.85 -85.86
C ASP A 340 -26.91 10.91 -85.71
N SER A 341 -27.63 11.55 -86.65
CA SER A 341 -29.09 11.53 -86.71
C SER A 341 -29.68 10.14 -87.04
N ALA A 342 -28.86 9.20 -87.52
CA ALA A 342 -29.26 7.85 -87.93
C ALA A 342 -28.95 6.75 -86.90
N LYS A 343 -28.36 7.09 -85.73
CA LYS A 343 -28.15 6.12 -84.64
C LYS A 343 -29.44 5.94 -83.83
N PRO A 344 -29.94 4.71 -83.63
CA PRO A 344 -31.12 4.48 -82.80
C PRO A 344 -30.80 4.84 -81.34
N THR A 345 -31.68 5.63 -80.72
CA THR A 345 -31.66 5.98 -79.30
C THR A 345 -31.72 4.71 -78.45
N LYS A 346 -30.62 4.35 -77.80
CA LYS A 346 -30.67 3.38 -76.68
C LYS A 346 -31.44 4.01 -75.53
N SER A 347 -32.51 3.35 -75.11
CA SER A 347 -33.24 3.63 -73.87
C SER A 347 -32.29 3.59 -72.66
N PRO A 348 -32.46 4.48 -71.67
CA PRO A 348 -31.68 4.40 -70.45
C PRO A 348 -32.22 3.25 -69.59
N ASP A 349 -31.40 2.22 -69.37
CA ASP A 349 -31.57 1.29 -68.26
C ASP A 349 -31.17 1.99 -66.95
N GLU A 350 -32.11 2.00 -66.00
CA GLU A 350 -31.90 2.34 -64.59
C GLU A 350 -30.93 1.35 -63.92
N PRO A 351 -30.18 1.85 -62.92
CA PRO A 351 -30.19 1.18 -61.62
C PRO A 351 -30.89 2.00 -60.52
#